data_AF-A0A7X8Z961-F1
#
_entry.id   AF-A0A7X8Z961-F1
#
_cell.length_a   1.000
_cell.length_b   1.000
_cell.length_c   1.000
_cell.angle_alpha   90.00
_cell.angle_beta   90.00
_cell.angle_gamma   90.00
#
_symmetry.space_group_name_H-M   'P 1'
#
loop_
_entity.id
_entity.type
_entity.pdbx_description
1 polymer ?
#
loop_
_entity_poly.entity_id
_entity_poly.type
_entity_poly.pdbx_seq_one_letter_code
_entity_poly.pdbx_strand_id
1 'polypeptide(L)'
;MISNEQIARINALYKKQQSEGLSEEEKKEQAYLRRLYIDAVKANLKSQLDSIKIVKPSSCCHNHNHKDCDHSDEHKGCGCKHH
;
A
#
# COMPACT_ATOMS: atom_id res chain seq x y z
N MET A 1 -7.64 11.01 -10.09
CA MET A 1 -6.44 11.17 -9.25
C MET A 1 -6.41 12.62 -8.80
N ILE A 2 -6.24 12.89 -7.50
CA ILE A 2 -6.18 14.26 -6.97
C ILE A 2 -4.79 14.86 -7.23
N SER A 3 -4.70 16.14 -7.59
CA SER A 3 -3.42 16.80 -7.86
C SER A 3 -2.74 17.34 -6.59
N ASN A 4 -1.43 17.51 -6.64
CA ASN A 4 -0.67 18.13 -5.54
C ASN A 4 -1.16 19.56 -5.24
N GLU A 5 -1.62 20.29 -6.26
CA GLU A 5 -2.18 21.64 -6.11
C GLU A 5 -3.47 21.62 -5.29
N GLN A 6 -4.34 20.63 -5.51
CA GLN A 6 -5.57 20.46 -4.73
C GLN A 6 -5.27 20.14 -3.26
N ILE A 7 -4.23 19.33 -2.99
CA ILE A 7 -3.77 19.05 -1.63
C ILE A 7 -3.20 20.32 -0.98
N ALA A 8 -2.39 21.09 -1.70
CA ALA A 8 -1.86 22.37 -1.21
C ALA A 8 -2.99 23.36 -0.89
N ARG A 9 -4.04 23.41 -1.72
CA ARG A 9 -5.24 24.21 -1.48
C ARG A 9 -5.99 23.79 -0.22
N ILE A 10 -6.19 22.49 0.00
CA ILE A 10 -6.80 21.96 1.24
C ILE A 10 -6.00 22.43 2.47
N ASN A 11 -4.67 22.37 2.41
CA ASN A 11 -3.80 22.80 3.51
C ASN A 11 -3.85 24.32 3.74
N ALA A 12 -3.91 25.12 2.67
CA ALA A 12 -4.05 26.57 2.77
C ALA A 12 -5.39 26.96 3.43
N LEU A 13 -6.50 26.36 2.98
CA LEU A 13 -7.83 26.55 3.57
C LEU A 13 -7.85 26.12 5.05
N TYR A 14 -7.17 25.02 5.39
CA TYR A 14 -7.06 24.55 6.77
C TYR A 14 -6.28 25.53 7.67
N LYS A 15 -5.17 26.09 7.17
CA LYS A 15 -4.43 27.12 7.93
C LYS A 15 -5.29 28.36 8.17
N LYS A 16 -5.99 28.83 7.14
CA LYS A 16 -6.90 29.98 7.23
C LYS A 16 -8.03 29.73 8.23
N GLN A 17 -8.59 28.52 8.24
CA GLN A 17 -9.60 28.09 9.21
C GLN A 17 -9.14 28.22 10.66
N GLN A 18 -7.88 27.92 10.94
CA GLN A 18 -7.32 27.98 12.30
C GLN A 18 -7.03 29.41 12.76
N SER A 19 -6.63 30.31 11.86
CA SER A 19 -6.26 31.67 12.21
C SER A 19 -7.46 32.62 12.24
N GLU A 20 -8.25 32.65 11.17
CA GLU A 20 -9.24 33.71 10.92
C GLU A 20 -10.66 33.15 10.77
N GLY A 21 -10.77 31.84 10.57
CA GLY A 21 -12.01 31.17 10.16
C GLY A 21 -12.14 31.10 8.64
N LEU A 22 -13.07 30.27 8.18
CA LEU A 22 -13.40 30.11 6.75
C LEU A 22 -14.73 30.80 6.45
N SER A 23 -14.83 31.43 5.29
CA SER A 23 -16.13 31.82 4.76
C SER A 23 -16.97 30.59 4.39
N GLU A 24 -18.28 30.75 4.22
CA GLU A 24 -19.17 29.66 3.83
C GLU A 24 -18.82 29.08 2.45
N GLU A 25 -18.35 29.92 1.52
CA GLU A 25 -17.85 29.49 0.21
C GLU A 25 -16.59 28.64 0.35
N GLU A 26 -15.65 29.07 1.18
CA GLU A 26 -14.39 28.35 1.42
C GLU A 26 -14.62 27.02 2.16
N LYS A 27 -15.59 26.96 3.08
CA LYS A 27 -16.02 25.69 3.71
C LYS A 27 -16.57 24.71 2.67
N LYS A 28 -17.39 25.19 1.73
CA LYS A 28 -17.92 24.35 0.63
C LYS A 28 -16.79 23.85 -0.26
N GLU A 29 -15.85 24.72 -0.61
CA GLU A 29 -14.66 24.34 -1.39
C GLU A 29 -13.83 23.28 -0.65
N GLN A 30 -13.55 23.51 0.64
CA GLN A 30 -12.78 22.58 1.47
C GLN A 30 -13.47 21.22 1.60
N ALA A 31 -14.79 21.20 1.81
CA ALA A 31 -15.57 19.97 1.92
C ALA A 31 -15.56 19.17 0.60
N TYR A 32 -15.73 19.85 -0.52
CA TYR A 32 -15.66 19.24 -1.85
C TYR A 32 -14.29 18.62 -2.13
N LEU A 33 -13.21 19.40 -1.89
CA LEU A 33 -11.84 18.94 -2.10
C LEU A 33 -11.47 17.75 -1.18
N ARG A 34 -11.91 17.79 0.09
CA ARG A 34 -11.70 16.66 1.02
C ARG A 34 -12.42 15.40 0.57
N ARG A 35 -13.64 15.52 0.04
CA ARG A 35 -14.39 14.37 -0.47
C ARG A 35 -13.69 13.74 -1.67
N LEU A 36 -13.27 14.56 -2.64
CA LEU A 36 -12.49 14.10 -3.79
C LEU A 36 -11.19 13.39 -3.37
N TYR A 37 -10.49 13.93 -2.35
CA TYR A 37 -9.28 13.31 -1.81
C TYR A 37 -9.57 11.93 -1.24
N ILE A 38 -10.58 11.82 -0.38
CA ILE A 38 -10.97 10.57 0.27
C ILE A 38 -11.37 9.53 -0.78
N ASP A 39 -12.15 9.92 -1.79
CA ASP A 39 -12.61 8.99 -2.83
C ASP A 39 -11.43 8.49 -3.68
N ALA A 40 -10.48 9.37 -4.01
CA ALA A 40 -9.25 8.99 -4.71
C ALA A 40 -8.37 8.04 -3.89
N VAL A 41 -8.20 8.32 -2.59
CA VAL A 41 -7.43 7.47 -1.67
C VAL A 41 -8.10 6.12 -1.47
N LYS A 42 -9.43 6.08 -1.28
CA LYS A 42 -10.21 4.83 -1.16
C LYS A 42 -10.08 3.96 -2.41
N ALA A 43 -10.21 4.55 -3.60
CA ALA A 43 -10.05 3.83 -4.85
C ALA A 43 -8.63 3.25 -5.00
N ASN A 44 -7.61 4.05 -4.67
CA ASN A 44 -6.22 3.58 -4.72
C ASN A 44 -5.94 2.48 -3.69
N LEU A 45 -6.43 2.62 -2.45
CA LEU A 45 -6.28 1.61 -1.40
C LEU A 45 -6.98 0.30 -1.78
N LYS A 46 -8.20 0.38 -2.35
CA LYS A 46 -8.91 -0.80 -2.84
C LYS A 46 -8.11 -1.52 -3.93
N SER A 47 -7.57 -0.77 -4.89
CA SER A 47 -6.70 -1.33 -5.93
C SER A 47 -5.45 -1.99 -5.35
N GLN A 48 -4.85 -1.43 -4.30
CA GLN A 48 -3.71 -2.04 -3.62
C GLN A 48 -4.12 -3.34 -2.92
N LEU A 49 -5.26 -3.36 -2.21
CA LEU A 49 -5.77 -4.56 -1.53
C LEU A 49 -6.14 -5.68 -2.51
N ASP A 50 -6.80 -5.35 -3.64
CA ASP A 50 -7.14 -6.32 -4.68
C ASP A 50 -5.89 -6.92 -5.34
N SER A 51 -4.75 -6.20 -5.32
CA SER A 51 -3.47 -6.69 -5.80
C SER A 51 -2.72 -7.59 -4.80
N ILE A 52 -3.17 -7.67 -3.54
CA ILE A 52 -2.62 -8.58 -2.54
C ILE A 52 -3.07 -10.01 -2.89
N LYS A 53 -2.27 -10.68 -3.73
CA LYS A 53 -2.35 -12.12 -3.89
C LYS A 53 -1.92 -12.76 -2.57
N ILE A 54 -2.80 -13.55 -1.97
CA ILE A 54 -2.41 -14.49 -0.91
C ILE A 54 -1.42 -15.47 -1.55
N VAL A 55 -0.13 -15.21 -1.34
CA VAL A 55 0.91 -16.15 -1.70
C VAL A 55 0.80 -17.28 -0.70
N LYS A 56 0.07 -18.35 -1.04
CA LYS A 56 0.26 -19.61 -0.33
C LYS A 56 1.75 -19.90 -0.44
N PRO A 57 2.48 -20.15 0.66
CA PRO A 57 3.81 -20.71 0.52
C PRO A 57 3.62 -21.96 -0.32
N SER A 58 4.15 -21.95 -1.55
CA SER A 58 4.24 -23.16 -2.35
C SER A 58 4.87 -24.17 -1.42
N SER A 59 4.19 -25.29 -1.17
CA SER A 59 4.76 -26.36 -0.35
C SER A 59 6.07 -26.73 -1.02
N CYS A 60 7.18 -26.26 -0.46
CA CYS A 60 8.48 -26.74 -0.84
C CYS A 60 8.50 -28.15 -0.26
N CYS A 61 8.20 -29.11 -1.15
CA CYS A 61 8.56 -30.50 -1.05
C CYS A 61 9.87 -30.63 -0.27
N HIS A 62 9.88 -31.42 0.81
CA HIS A 62 10.98 -32.28 1.26
C HIS A 62 10.63 -32.85 2.65
N ASN A 63 9.78 -33.88 2.68
CA ASN A 63 9.85 -34.89 3.74
C ASN A 63 10.55 -36.11 3.15
N HIS A 64 11.87 -36.10 3.14
CA HIS A 64 12.65 -37.28 2.75
C HIS A 64 13.70 -37.54 3.83
N ASN A 65 13.77 -38.81 4.27
CA ASN A 65 14.73 -39.29 5.23
C ASN A 65 16.00 -39.67 4.45
N HIS A 66 17.09 -38.96 4.71
CA HIS A 66 18.26 -38.92 3.83
C HIS A 66 19.21 -40.09 4.07
N LYS A 67 18.75 -41.33 3.84
CA LYS A 67 19.61 -42.51 3.98
C LYS A 67 20.05 -43.15 2.67
N ASP A 68 19.32 -42.96 1.58
CA ASP A 68 19.60 -43.67 0.32
C ASP A 68 19.22 -42.83 -0.92
N CYS A 69 19.80 -41.64 -1.09
CA CYS A 69 19.58 -40.87 -2.32
C CYS A 69 20.93 -40.52 -2.97
N ASP A 70 21.24 -41.27 -4.04
CA ASP A 70 22.31 -41.00 -5.00
C ASP A 70 21.75 -39.99 -6.02
N HIS A 71 22.10 -38.72 -5.82
CA HIS A 71 21.74 -37.65 -6.73
C HIS A 71 22.98 -36.79 -6.92
N SER A 72 23.48 -36.80 -8.15
CA SER A 72 24.72 -36.15 -8.60
C SER A 72 24.48 -34.69 -8.99
N ASP A 73 23.34 -34.11 -8.63
CA ASP A 73 22.93 -32.79 -9.10
C ASP A 73 23.41 -31.71 -8.13
N GLU A 74 24.18 -30.76 -8.66
CA GLU A 74 24.62 -29.55 -7.97
C GLU A 74 23.40 -28.80 -7.39
N HIS A 75 23.19 -28.91 -6.07
CA HIS A 75 22.27 -28.03 -5.33
C HIS A 75 22.85 -26.61 -5.25
N LYS A 76 22.90 -25.89 -6.36
CA LYS A 76 23.23 -24.47 -6.40
C LYS A 76 22.05 -23.67 -5.87
N GLY A 77 22.08 -23.35 -4.57
CA GLY A 77 21.35 -22.20 -4.03
C GLY A 77 20.51 -22.39 -2.77
N CYS A 78 20.66 -23.45 -1.95
CA CYS A 78 20.05 -23.36 -0.61
C CYS A 78 20.87 -22.43 0.28
N GLY A 79 20.39 -21.20 0.48
CA GLY A 79 20.84 -20.26 1.51
C GLY A 79 20.47 -20.71 2.94
N CYS A 80 20.64 -21.99 3.24
CA CYS A 80 20.38 -22.61 4.51
C CYS A 80 21.47 -22.19 5.53
N LYS A 81 21.38 -20.99 6.12
CA LYS A 81 22.28 -20.56 7.21
C LYS A 81 21.93 -21.29 8.50
N HIS A 82 22.61 -22.40 8.79
CA HIS A 82 22.60 -22.98 10.13
C HIS A 82 23.76 -22.38 10.93
N HIS A 83 23.43 -21.85 12.11
CA HIS A 83 24.38 -21.57 13.19
C HIS A 83 24.71 -22.88 13.90
#